data_AF-A0A973J7W9-F1
#
_entry.id   AF-A0A973J7W9-F1
#
_cell.length_a   1.000
_cell.length_b   1.000
_cell.length_c   1.000
_cell.angle_alpha   90.00
_cell.angle_beta   90.00
_cell.angle_gamma   90.00
#
_symmetry.space_group_name_H-M   'P 1'
#
loop_
_entity.id
_entity.type
_entity.pdbx_description
1 polymer ?
#
loop_
_entity_poly.entity_id
_entity_poly.type
_entity_poly.pdbx_seq_one_letter_code
_entity_poly.pdbx_strand_id
1 'polypeptide(L)'
;MSDPILARIAHELGLAEAQVVRTVALLDEGNTIPFITRYRKEATGGLDEEQIRRLAERLEYLRGLESRRAEVLATLEQGGHLTPDLSRALAAAETLQVIADLYLPFRPKRRTRAQAARELGLQPLAELLLSRQLAGRGPAEVCAPFLGEQVPDVEAALAGARDIVAETVAETASVRQAVREAVRRTANVRVARKEGAADEKATFQAYYDFSQPLKALPPHRILAINRGEHEDILKVDIEASHEAFIGSLQRRYAPGEEWADHELRVAVADGYKRLLVPAIERDLRAELTAQAEQHALTIFAANLRGLLLQPPLRGRVVLGIDPGYRSGCKLAVVDATSKYLEGALIYLHQTEKARETLLKICQRWGVQVIAIGNGTASRETEALVAEVIRMR
;
A
#
# COMPACT_ATOMS: atom_id res chain seq x y z
N MET A 1 9.60 -34.62 -4.11
CA MET A 1 10.30 -33.45 -3.57
C MET A 1 9.24 -32.52 -3.03
N SER A 2 9.34 -32.12 -1.77
CA SER A 2 8.40 -31.15 -1.19
C SER A 2 8.51 -29.84 -1.96
N ASP A 3 7.37 -29.33 -2.44
CA ASP A 3 7.32 -28.01 -3.06
C ASP A 3 7.79 -26.99 -2.00
N PRO A 4 8.87 -26.21 -2.29
CA PRO A 4 9.46 -25.29 -1.33
C PRO A 4 8.48 -24.22 -0.85
N ILE A 5 7.45 -23.89 -1.65
CA ILE A 5 6.37 -23.00 -1.25
C ILE A 5 5.60 -23.61 -0.08
N LEU A 6 5.28 -24.90 -0.16
CA LEU A 6 4.46 -25.59 0.85
C LEU A 6 5.21 -25.77 2.16
N ALA A 7 6.50 -26.10 2.10
CA ALA A 7 7.35 -26.18 3.28
C ALA A 7 7.46 -24.82 4.00
N ARG A 8 7.60 -23.73 3.22
CA ARG A 8 7.63 -22.37 3.76
C ARG A 8 6.29 -22.01 4.45
N ILE A 9 5.16 -22.30 3.82
CA ILE A 9 3.82 -22.06 4.41
C ILE A 9 3.64 -22.84 5.70
N ALA A 10 4.04 -24.12 5.71
CA ALA A 10 3.96 -24.97 6.89
C ALA A 10 4.74 -24.38 8.07
N HIS A 11 5.98 -23.94 7.82
CA HIS A 11 6.82 -23.30 8.83
C HIS A 11 6.25 -21.96 9.32
N GLU A 12 5.84 -21.07 8.41
CA GLU A 12 5.33 -19.74 8.75
C GLU A 12 3.99 -19.77 9.51
N LEU A 13 3.12 -20.74 9.20
CA LEU A 13 1.82 -20.90 9.85
C LEU A 13 1.83 -21.88 11.02
N GLY A 14 2.95 -22.55 11.30
CA GLY A 14 3.06 -23.57 12.34
C GLY A 14 2.18 -24.79 12.09
N LEU A 15 1.96 -25.16 10.82
CA LEU A 15 1.13 -26.28 10.40
C LEU A 15 2.01 -27.47 9.97
N ALA A 16 1.48 -28.69 10.05
CA ALA A 16 2.20 -29.85 9.51
C ALA A 16 2.21 -29.79 7.97
N GLU A 17 3.34 -30.07 7.33
CA GLU A 17 3.46 -30.05 5.87
C GLU A 17 2.40 -30.90 5.18
N ALA A 18 2.09 -32.08 5.72
CA ALA A 18 1.06 -32.95 5.18
C ALA A 18 -0.34 -32.32 5.19
N GLN A 19 -0.66 -31.48 6.19
CA GLN A 19 -1.92 -30.73 6.23
C GLN A 19 -1.95 -29.64 5.14
N VAL A 20 -0.82 -28.93 4.96
CA VAL A 20 -0.68 -27.90 3.93
C VAL A 20 -0.86 -28.52 2.55
N VAL A 21 -0.12 -29.59 2.23
CA VAL A 21 -0.19 -30.29 0.93
C VAL A 21 -1.63 -30.70 0.59
N ARG A 22 -2.34 -31.35 1.52
CA ARG A 22 -3.73 -31.79 1.29
C ARG A 22 -4.69 -30.63 1.13
N THR A 23 -4.52 -29.56 1.92
CA THR A 23 -5.38 -28.37 1.85
C THR A 23 -5.16 -27.62 0.54
N VAL A 24 -3.91 -27.50 0.08
CA VAL A 24 -3.56 -26.88 -1.20
C VAL A 24 -4.14 -27.66 -2.38
N ALA A 25 -4.03 -28.99 -2.37
CA ALA A 25 -4.63 -29.82 -3.42
C ALA A 25 -6.14 -29.56 -3.54
N LEU A 26 -6.85 -29.47 -2.41
CA LEU A 26 -8.28 -29.16 -2.41
C LEU A 26 -8.57 -27.74 -2.95
N LEU A 27 -7.74 -26.75 -2.63
CA LEU A 27 -7.88 -25.39 -3.17
C LEU A 27 -7.62 -25.36 -4.68
N ASP A 28 -6.62 -26.09 -5.16
CA ASP A 28 -6.26 -26.17 -6.58
C ASP A 28 -7.32 -26.90 -7.41
N GLU A 29 -8.04 -27.85 -6.81
CA GLU A 29 -9.24 -28.47 -7.39
C GLU A 29 -10.44 -27.50 -7.49
N GLY A 30 -10.31 -26.26 -7.01
CA GLY A 30 -11.35 -25.24 -7.04
C GLY A 30 -12.37 -25.34 -5.90
N ASN A 31 -12.08 -26.12 -4.85
CA ASN A 31 -12.97 -26.19 -3.69
C ASN A 31 -12.93 -24.87 -2.90
N THR A 32 -14.10 -24.41 -2.47
CA THR A 32 -14.20 -23.18 -1.65
C THR A 32 -13.79 -23.44 -0.21
N ILE A 33 -13.29 -22.41 0.48
CA ILE A 33 -12.92 -22.49 1.90
C ILE A 33 -14.08 -23.06 2.76
N PRO A 34 -15.33 -22.56 2.67
CA PRO A 34 -16.43 -23.12 3.45
C PRO A 34 -16.71 -24.61 3.15
N PHE A 35 -16.53 -25.03 1.89
CA PHE A 35 -16.68 -26.43 1.51
C PHE A 35 -15.60 -27.30 2.16
N ILE A 36 -14.34 -26.86 2.11
CA ILE A 36 -13.21 -27.58 2.71
C ILE A 36 -13.40 -27.70 4.22
N THR A 37 -13.68 -26.60 4.91
CA THR A 37 -13.86 -26.57 6.37
C THR A 37 -15.01 -27.48 6.82
N ARG A 38 -16.10 -27.57 6.04
CA ARG A 38 -17.30 -28.33 6.40
C ARG A 38 -17.25 -29.80 5.99
N TYR A 39 -16.72 -30.11 4.82
CA TYR A 39 -16.84 -31.44 4.19
C TYR A 39 -15.50 -32.16 3.96
N ARG A 40 -14.37 -31.51 4.25
CA ARG A 40 -13.02 -32.08 4.07
C ARG A 40 -12.15 -31.94 5.32
N LYS A 41 -12.77 -31.84 6.50
CA LYS A 41 -12.08 -31.66 7.78
C LYS A 41 -11.05 -32.75 8.08
N GLU A 42 -11.37 -34.01 7.77
CA GLU A 42 -10.44 -35.12 7.96
C GLU A 42 -9.23 -35.02 7.02
N ALA A 43 -9.47 -34.63 5.77
CA ALA A 43 -8.42 -34.44 4.78
C ALA A 43 -7.47 -33.28 5.15
N THR A 44 -7.96 -32.20 5.74
CA THR A 44 -7.10 -31.09 6.21
C THR A 44 -6.45 -31.38 7.57
N GLY A 45 -6.83 -32.46 8.26
CA GLY A 45 -6.38 -32.73 9.62
C GLY A 45 -6.95 -31.75 10.65
N GLY A 46 -8.17 -31.26 10.41
CA GLY A 46 -8.90 -30.44 11.37
C GLY A 46 -8.67 -28.93 11.29
N LEU A 47 -8.07 -28.42 10.22
CA LEU A 47 -7.89 -26.97 10.06
C LEU A 47 -9.22 -26.23 10.06
N ASP A 48 -9.26 -25.09 10.75
CA ASP A 48 -10.41 -24.20 10.76
C ASP A 48 -10.44 -23.24 9.56
N GLU A 49 -11.54 -22.50 9.42
CA GLU A 49 -11.74 -21.58 8.29
C GLU A 49 -10.68 -20.46 8.23
N GLU A 50 -10.24 -19.95 9.38
CA GLU A 50 -9.26 -18.86 9.44
C GLU A 50 -7.88 -19.36 9.03
N GLN A 51 -7.49 -20.55 9.50
CA GLN A 51 -6.25 -21.22 9.10
C GLN A 51 -6.21 -21.50 7.60
N ILE A 52 -7.29 -22.05 7.04
CA ILE A 52 -7.37 -22.33 5.59
C ILE A 52 -7.32 -21.03 4.77
N ARG A 53 -7.97 -19.96 5.26
CA ARG A 53 -7.91 -18.63 4.61
C ARG A 53 -6.50 -18.04 4.60
N ARG A 54 -5.82 -18.02 5.75
CA ARG A 54 -4.44 -17.55 5.84
C ARG A 54 -3.49 -18.37 4.96
N LEU A 55 -3.71 -19.68 4.89
CA LEU A 55 -2.98 -20.58 3.99
C LEU A 55 -3.22 -20.21 2.52
N ALA A 56 -4.47 -19.99 2.11
CA ALA A 56 -4.81 -19.63 0.74
C ALA A 56 -4.20 -18.28 0.33
N GLU A 57 -4.34 -17.25 1.17
CA GLU A 57 -3.75 -15.92 0.94
C GLU A 57 -2.21 -16.01 0.83
N ARG A 58 -1.56 -16.81 1.69
CA ARG A 58 -0.12 -16.98 1.65
C ARG A 58 0.36 -17.77 0.44
N LEU A 59 -0.39 -18.81 0.06
CA LEU A 59 -0.13 -19.60 -1.15
C LEU A 59 -0.18 -18.73 -2.39
N GLU A 60 -1.21 -17.89 -2.53
CA GLU A 60 -1.36 -16.97 -3.65
C GLU A 60 -0.19 -15.99 -3.71
N TYR A 61 0.19 -15.38 -2.59
CA TYR A 61 1.33 -14.48 -2.52
C TYR A 61 2.64 -15.17 -2.96
N LEU A 62 2.94 -16.36 -2.43
CA LEU A 62 4.17 -17.07 -2.73
C LEU A 62 4.21 -17.55 -4.19
N ARG A 63 3.09 -18.03 -4.74
CA ARG A 63 2.99 -18.35 -6.17
C ARG A 63 3.21 -17.12 -7.04
N GLY A 64 2.65 -15.97 -6.66
CA GLY A 64 2.90 -14.69 -7.33
C GLY A 64 4.38 -14.28 -7.30
N LEU A 65 5.05 -14.48 -6.15
CA LEU A 65 6.48 -14.24 -5.98
C LEU A 65 7.31 -15.13 -6.93
N GLU A 66 7.03 -16.44 -6.95
CA GLU A 66 7.73 -17.39 -7.82
C GLU A 66 7.48 -17.10 -9.31
N SER A 67 6.24 -16.81 -9.68
CA SER A 67 5.88 -16.43 -11.05
C SER A 67 6.64 -15.18 -11.49
N ARG A 68 6.71 -14.16 -10.64
CA ARG A 68 7.45 -12.94 -10.94
C ARG A 68 8.95 -13.19 -11.03
N ARG A 69 9.50 -14.04 -10.17
CA ARG A 69 10.91 -14.45 -10.23
C ARG A 69 11.23 -15.14 -11.55
N ALA A 70 10.40 -16.08 -11.97
CA ALA A 70 10.58 -16.80 -13.24
C ALA A 70 10.51 -15.86 -14.45
N GLU A 71 9.57 -14.92 -14.47
CA GLU A 71 9.44 -13.91 -15.53
C GLU A 71 10.70 -13.03 -15.63
N VAL A 72 11.20 -12.56 -14.49
CA VAL A 72 12.43 -11.74 -14.42
C VAL A 72 13.65 -12.55 -14.87
N LEU A 73 13.79 -13.79 -14.42
CA LEU A 73 14.88 -14.69 -14.84
C LEU A 73 14.88 -14.89 -16.36
N ALA A 74 13.72 -15.22 -16.95
CA ALA A 74 13.59 -15.41 -18.38
C ALA A 74 13.94 -14.14 -19.16
N THR A 75 13.52 -12.97 -18.68
CA THR A 75 13.83 -11.68 -19.32
C THR A 75 15.34 -11.38 -19.28
N LEU A 76 16.00 -11.66 -18.16
CA LEU A 76 17.44 -11.44 -17.99
C LEU A 76 18.28 -12.42 -18.82
N GLU A 77 17.83 -13.66 -18.94
CA GLU A 77 18.46 -14.69 -19.78
C GLU A 77 18.35 -14.33 -21.26
N GLN A 78 17.15 -13.94 -21.73
CA GLN A 78 16.93 -13.48 -23.10
C GLN A 78 17.77 -12.24 -23.45
N GLY A 79 18.00 -11.34 -22.49
CA GLY A 79 18.86 -10.17 -22.64
C GLY A 79 20.36 -10.43 -22.49
N GLY A 80 20.79 -11.66 -22.16
CA GLY A 80 22.19 -11.99 -21.93
C GLY A 80 22.80 -11.32 -20.69
N HIS A 81 21.98 -10.86 -19.75
CA HIS A 81 22.39 -10.15 -18.53
C HIS A 81 22.41 -11.03 -17.28
N LEU A 82 21.99 -12.29 -17.39
CA LEU A 82 21.92 -13.22 -16.26
C LEU A 82 23.32 -13.69 -15.86
N THR A 83 23.86 -13.11 -14.79
CA THR A 83 25.10 -13.58 -14.17
C THR A 83 24.81 -14.62 -13.07
N PRO A 84 25.78 -15.48 -12.71
CA PRO A 84 25.63 -16.42 -11.59
C PRO A 84 25.30 -15.71 -10.26
N ASP A 85 25.86 -14.52 -10.04
CA ASP A 85 25.58 -13.72 -8.84
C ASP A 85 24.14 -13.19 -8.82
N LEU A 86 23.66 -12.69 -9.97
CA LEU A 86 22.28 -12.21 -10.10
C LEU A 86 21.26 -13.34 -9.98
N SER A 87 21.57 -14.51 -10.55
CA SER A 87 20.76 -15.72 -10.39
C SER A 87 20.63 -16.13 -8.92
N ARG A 88 21.75 -16.17 -8.18
CA ARG A 88 21.74 -16.44 -6.73
C ARG A 88 20.96 -15.39 -5.94
N ALA A 89 21.14 -14.11 -6.27
CA ALA A 89 20.42 -13.02 -5.60
C ALA A 89 18.90 -13.10 -5.82
N LEU A 90 18.46 -13.43 -7.05
CA LEU A 90 17.05 -13.62 -7.36
C LEU A 90 16.45 -14.85 -6.66
N ALA A 91 17.20 -15.95 -6.58
CA ALA A 91 16.78 -17.14 -5.84
C ALA A 91 16.61 -16.88 -4.34
N ALA A 92 17.48 -16.03 -3.76
CA ALA A 92 17.39 -15.62 -2.35
C ALA A 92 16.37 -14.49 -2.08
N ALA A 93 15.74 -13.93 -3.12
CA ALA A 93 14.82 -12.81 -2.94
C ALA A 93 13.49 -13.26 -2.30
N GLU A 94 13.24 -12.77 -1.07
CA GLU A 94 12.08 -13.17 -0.27
C GLU A 94 10.80 -12.36 -0.54
N THR A 95 10.91 -11.21 -1.21
CA THR A 95 9.80 -10.30 -1.47
C THR A 95 9.79 -9.80 -2.91
N LEU A 96 8.60 -9.45 -3.41
CA LEU A 96 8.41 -8.85 -4.73
C LEU A 96 9.23 -7.56 -4.90
N GLN A 97 9.41 -6.80 -3.82
CA GLN A 97 10.20 -5.57 -3.83
C GLN A 97 11.69 -5.84 -4.09
N VAL A 98 12.26 -6.88 -3.48
CA VAL A 98 13.67 -7.25 -3.71
C VAL A 98 13.86 -7.71 -5.16
N ILE A 99 12.92 -8.51 -5.70
CA ILE A 99 12.95 -8.90 -7.12
C ILE A 99 12.87 -7.66 -8.03
N ALA A 100 11.97 -6.72 -7.72
CA ALA A 100 11.84 -5.48 -8.49
C ALA A 100 13.10 -4.62 -8.44
N ASP A 101 13.75 -4.51 -7.27
CA ASP A 101 15.01 -3.78 -7.09
C ASP A 101 16.16 -4.45 -7.86
N LEU A 102 16.24 -5.78 -7.90
CA LEU A 102 17.25 -6.53 -8.67
C LEU A 102 17.05 -6.41 -10.19
N TYR A 103 15.80 -6.34 -10.64
CA TYR A 103 15.45 -6.20 -12.06
C TYR A 103 15.55 -4.76 -12.58
N LEU A 104 15.50 -3.76 -11.69
CA LEU A 104 15.42 -2.34 -12.02
C LEU A 104 16.46 -1.87 -13.06
N PRO A 105 17.75 -2.26 -12.98
CA PRO A 105 18.76 -1.82 -13.96
C PRO A 105 18.48 -2.28 -15.40
N PHE A 106 17.75 -3.38 -15.56
CA PHE A 106 17.50 -4.04 -16.85
C PHE A 106 16.11 -3.69 -17.42
N ARG A 107 15.29 -2.98 -16.64
CA ARG A 107 13.96 -2.57 -17.08
C ARG A 107 14.09 -1.54 -18.21
N PRO A 108 13.30 -1.64 -19.30
CA PRO A 108 13.25 -0.61 -20.33
C PRO A 108 12.89 0.77 -19.73
N LYS A 109 13.68 1.80 -20.03
CA LYS A 109 13.48 3.16 -19.48
C LYS A 109 13.24 4.18 -20.59
N ARG A 110 12.47 5.22 -20.26
CA ARG A 110 12.34 6.44 -21.07
C ARG A 110 13.66 7.19 -21.06
N ARG A 111 14.04 7.84 -22.17
CA ARG A 111 15.30 8.58 -22.37
C ARG A 111 15.72 9.40 -21.14
N THR A 112 16.56 8.82 -20.28
CA THR A 112 17.15 9.47 -19.09
C THR A 112 18.43 10.22 -19.46
N ARG A 113 18.94 11.06 -18.55
CA ARG A 113 20.26 11.70 -18.73
C ARG A 113 21.37 10.66 -18.86
N ALA A 114 21.30 9.58 -18.07
CA ALA A 114 22.23 8.46 -18.16
C ALA A 114 22.09 7.72 -19.50
N GLN A 115 20.87 7.48 -19.99
CA GLN A 115 20.68 6.86 -21.32
C GLN A 115 21.23 7.76 -22.44
N ALA A 116 20.99 9.08 -22.39
CA ALA A 116 21.58 10.01 -23.35
C ALA A 116 23.11 9.97 -23.30
N ALA A 117 23.72 9.90 -22.11
CA ALA A 117 25.17 9.74 -21.97
C ALA A 117 25.67 8.37 -22.48
N ARG A 118 24.89 7.29 -22.34
CA ARG A 118 25.21 5.97 -22.93
C ARG A 118 25.14 5.99 -24.46
N GLU A 119 24.15 6.69 -25.04
CA GLU A 119 24.03 6.92 -26.49
C GLU A 119 25.26 7.67 -27.04
N LEU A 120 25.86 8.55 -26.24
CA LEU A 120 27.12 9.25 -26.55
C LEU A 120 28.38 8.39 -26.34
N GLY A 121 28.24 7.12 -25.94
CA GLY A 121 29.38 6.22 -25.73
C GLY A 121 30.14 6.44 -24.43
N LEU A 122 29.57 7.13 -23.44
CA LEU A 122 30.24 7.46 -22.16
C LEU A 122 30.16 6.34 -21.10
N GLN A 123 29.55 5.20 -21.42
CA GLN A 123 29.43 4.05 -20.51
C GLN A 123 30.80 3.53 -20.03
N PRO A 124 31.82 3.32 -20.89
CA PRO A 124 33.12 2.85 -20.44
C PRO A 124 33.84 3.85 -19.53
N LEU A 125 33.61 5.16 -19.71
CA LEU A 125 34.15 6.20 -18.82
C LEU A 125 33.56 6.10 -17.41
N ALA A 126 32.24 5.90 -17.31
CA ALA A 126 31.57 5.69 -16.03
C ALA A 126 32.03 4.41 -15.32
N GLU A 127 32.26 3.32 -16.07
CA GLU A 127 32.82 2.07 -15.54
C GLU A 127 34.26 2.23 -15.05
N LEU A 128 35.08 3.02 -15.76
CA LEU A 128 36.44 3.38 -15.32
C LEU A 128 36.42 4.17 -14.01
N LEU A 129 35.50 5.14 -13.87
CA LEU A 129 35.31 5.88 -12.61
C LEU A 129 34.88 4.93 -11.48
N LEU A 130 33.88 4.08 -11.70
CA LEU A 130 33.36 3.16 -10.68
C LEU A 130 34.36 2.07 -10.26
N SER A 131 35.11 1.53 -11.22
CA SER A 131 36.16 0.52 -10.97
C SER A 131 37.42 1.10 -10.33
N ARG A 132 37.58 2.43 -10.40
CA ARG A 132 38.73 3.18 -9.87
C ARG A 132 40.06 2.72 -10.46
N GLN A 133 40.04 2.24 -11.71
CA GLN A 133 41.23 1.79 -12.44
C GLN A 133 41.90 2.96 -13.17
N LEU A 134 42.24 4.02 -12.44
CA LEU A 134 42.71 5.30 -13.00
C LEU A 134 44.14 5.66 -12.62
N ALA A 135 44.87 4.75 -11.98
CA ALA A 135 46.17 4.98 -11.34
C ALA A 135 47.10 5.93 -12.11
N GLY A 136 47.21 7.17 -11.60
CA GLY A 136 48.14 8.21 -12.10
C GLY A 136 47.69 8.97 -13.35
N ARG A 137 46.53 8.67 -13.93
CA ARG A 137 46.03 9.31 -15.16
C ARG A 137 45.23 10.57 -14.82
N GLY A 138 45.47 11.66 -15.56
CA GLY A 138 44.74 12.92 -15.40
C GLY A 138 43.34 12.89 -16.04
N PRO A 139 42.41 13.76 -15.61
CA PRO A 139 41.05 13.82 -16.18
C PRO A 139 41.04 13.97 -17.71
N ALA A 140 41.91 14.84 -18.25
CA ALA A 140 42.01 15.09 -19.67
C ALA A 140 42.48 13.87 -20.47
N GLU A 141 43.42 13.08 -19.93
CA GLU A 141 43.94 11.88 -20.57
C GLU A 141 42.90 10.75 -20.63
N VAL A 142 42.10 10.64 -19.55
CA VAL A 142 41.06 9.62 -19.44
C VAL A 142 39.85 9.96 -20.31
N CYS A 143 39.51 11.24 -20.42
CA CYS A 143 38.36 11.71 -21.21
C CYS A 143 38.67 11.87 -22.71
N ALA A 144 39.95 12.03 -23.10
CA ALA A 144 40.35 12.25 -24.50
C ALA A 144 39.72 11.28 -25.52
N PRO A 145 39.62 9.95 -25.26
CA PRO A 145 39.00 9.01 -26.20
C PRO A 145 37.48 9.20 -26.39
N PHE A 146 36.83 9.95 -25.51
CA PHE A 146 35.38 10.13 -25.46
C PHE A 146 34.94 11.52 -25.97
N LEU A 147 35.88 12.37 -26.37
CA LEU A 147 35.58 13.69 -26.93
C LEU A 147 35.15 13.59 -28.40
N GLY A 148 34.21 14.42 -28.81
CA GLY A 148 33.69 14.47 -30.17
C GLY A 148 32.75 15.65 -30.39
N GLU A 149 32.04 15.70 -31.51
CA GLU A 149 31.13 16.83 -31.82
C GLU A 149 30.03 17.02 -30.78
N GLN A 150 29.53 15.92 -30.19
CA GLN A 150 28.46 15.94 -29.19
C GLN A 150 28.99 15.98 -27.74
N VAL A 151 30.30 15.81 -27.55
CA VAL A 151 31.00 15.86 -26.25
C VAL A 151 32.23 16.78 -26.42
N PRO A 152 32.03 18.11 -26.37
CA PRO A 152 33.03 19.07 -26.85
C PRO A 152 34.25 19.22 -25.94
N ASP A 153 34.10 18.92 -24.65
CA ASP A 153 35.14 19.11 -23.65
C ASP A 153 35.11 18.04 -22.54
N VAL A 154 36.15 18.06 -21.71
CA VAL A 154 36.33 17.14 -20.58
C VAL A 154 35.17 17.25 -19.58
N GLU A 155 34.65 18.46 -19.34
CA GLU A 155 33.54 18.69 -18.41
C GLU A 155 32.25 18.02 -18.90
N ALA A 156 31.95 18.08 -20.20
CA ALA A 156 30.82 17.41 -20.81
C ALA A 156 30.93 15.88 -20.70
N ALA A 157 32.14 15.33 -20.94
CA ALA A 157 32.41 13.90 -20.78
C ALA A 157 32.20 13.45 -19.33
N LEU A 158 32.76 14.19 -18.37
CA LEU A 158 32.60 13.93 -16.94
C LEU A 158 31.15 14.09 -16.48
N ALA A 159 30.43 15.11 -16.95
CA ALA A 159 29.02 15.31 -16.63
C ALA A 159 28.17 14.12 -17.09
N GLY A 160 28.37 13.65 -18.33
CA GLY A 160 27.66 12.47 -18.83
C GLY A 160 28.04 11.18 -18.07
N ALA A 161 29.33 11.01 -17.74
CA ALA A 161 29.76 9.89 -16.91
C ALA A 161 29.15 9.94 -15.50
N ARG A 162 29.08 11.13 -14.87
CA ARG A 162 28.42 11.33 -13.58
C ARG A 162 26.94 10.96 -13.62
N ASP A 163 26.22 11.30 -14.70
CA ASP A 163 24.82 10.92 -14.85
C ASP A 163 24.64 9.38 -14.90
N ILE A 164 25.53 8.67 -15.58
CA ILE A 164 25.53 7.20 -15.61
C ILE A 164 25.85 6.61 -14.24
N VAL A 165 26.86 7.14 -13.55
CA VAL A 165 27.23 6.72 -12.19
C VAL A 165 26.08 6.95 -11.21
N ALA A 166 25.46 8.14 -11.26
CA ALA A 166 24.33 8.51 -10.41
C ALA A 166 23.17 7.51 -10.54
N GLU A 167 22.81 7.13 -11.78
CA GLU A 167 21.77 6.13 -12.04
C GLU A 167 22.20 4.74 -11.55
N THR A 168 23.44 4.33 -11.84
CA THR A 168 23.97 3.00 -11.47
C THR A 168 23.99 2.79 -9.95
N VAL A 169 24.44 3.80 -9.20
CA VAL A 169 24.47 3.74 -7.72
C VAL A 169 23.04 3.78 -7.16
N ALA A 170 22.17 4.65 -7.68
CA ALA A 170 20.79 4.78 -7.19
C ALA A 170 19.92 3.53 -7.46
N GLU A 171 20.25 2.77 -8.50
CA GLU A 171 19.54 1.53 -8.85
C GLU A 171 20.16 0.26 -8.27
N THR A 172 21.31 0.38 -7.61
CA THR A 172 21.93 -0.76 -6.93
C THR A 172 21.00 -1.27 -5.83
N ALA A 173 20.51 -2.52 -5.96
CA ALA A 173 19.52 -3.10 -5.03
C ALA A 173 19.94 -3.02 -3.56
N SER A 174 21.21 -3.30 -3.24
CA SER A 174 21.73 -3.21 -1.87
C SER A 174 21.71 -1.77 -1.31
N VAL A 175 21.96 -0.77 -2.17
CA VAL A 175 21.89 0.66 -1.79
C VAL A 175 20.44 1.05 -1.53
N ARG A 176 19.52 0.68 -2.44
CA ARG A 176 18.08 0.93 -2.28
C ARG A 176 17.55 0.34 -0.99
N GLN A 177 17.85 -0.92 -0.71
CA GLN A 177 17.40 -1.60 0.49
C GLN A 177 17.94 -0.93 1.76
N ALA A 178 19.25 -0.61 1.80
CA ALA A 178 19.86 0.03 2.96
C ALA A 178 19.25 1.41 3.25
N VAL A 179 19.02 2.22 2.21
CA VAL A 179 18.40 3.55 2.36
C VAL A 179 16.93 3.42 2.74
N ARG A 180 16.17 2.51 2.13
CA ARG A 180 14.76 2.24 2.49
C ARG A 180 14.61 1.94 3.97
N GLU A 181 15.41 0.99 4.48
CA GLU A 181 15.33 0.56 5.87
C GLU A 181 15.76 1.67 6.84
N ALA A 182 16.79 2.43 6.47
CA ALA A 182 17.23 3.51 7.32
C ALA A 182 16.21 4.67 7.38
N VAL A 183 15.65 5.07 6.23
CA VAL A 183 14.56 6.06 6.17
C VAL A 183 13.34 5.56 6.95
N ARG A 184 12.94 4.29 6.80
CA ARG A 184 11.84 3.68 7.56
C ARG A 184 12.02 3.85 9.07
N ARG A 185 13.25 3.70 9.57
CA ARG A 185 13.56 3.75 11.00
C ARG A 185 13.69 5.17 11.56
N THR A 186 14.23 6.10 10.79
CA THR A 186 14.66 7.42 11.30
C THR A 186 13.87 8.61 10.77
N ALA A 187 13.10 8.46 9.68
CA ALA A 187 12.41 9.59 9.07
C ALA A 187 11.16 10.01 9.84
N ASN A 188 10.83 11.30 9.71
CA ASN A 188 9.58 11.87 10.19
C ASN A 188 8.69 12.20 8.99
N VAL A 189 7.39 12.00 9.13
CA VAL A 189 6.41 12.54 8.17
C VAL A 189 6.04 13.93 8.64
N ARG A 190 6.24 14.91 7.78
CA ARG A 190 5.78 16.27 7.98
C ARG A 190 4.59 16.53 7.07
N VAL A 191 3.53 17.06 7.64
CA VAL A 191 2.31 17.41 6.93
C VAL A 191 2.02 18.88 7.19
N ALA A 192 1.79 19.62 6.10
CA ALA A 192 1.46 21.03 6.14
C ALA A 192 0.22 21.29 5.28
N ARG A 193 -0.55 22.33 5.62
CA ARG A 193 -1.64 22.80 4.75
C ARG A 193 -1.06 23.45 3.50
N LYS A 194 -1.61 23.16 2.32
CA LYS A 194 -1.28 23.90 1.09
C LYS A 194 -1.81 25.33 1.15
N GLU A 195 -1.02 26.29 0.68
CA GLU A 195 -1.44 27.69 0.58
C GLU A 195 -2.66 27.82 -0.34
N GLY A 196 -3.69 28.54 0.11
CA GLY A 196 -4.92 28.75 -0.66
C GLY A 196 -5.91 27.57 -0.69
N ALA A 197 -5.61 26.45 -0.04
CA ALA A 197 -6.53 25.31 -0.02
C ALA A 197 -7.82 25.60 0.77
N ALA A 198 -8.97 25.26 0.20
CA ALA A 198 -10.28 25.40 0.84
C ALA A 198 -10.64 24.13 1.63
N ASP A 199 -10.62 24.21 2.97
CA ASP A 199 -11.20 23.20 3.87
C ASP A 199 -12.27 23.90 4.74
N GLU A 200 -13.44 24.12 4.15
CA GLU A 200 -14.55 24.85 4.78
C GLU A 200 -15.03 24.21 6.09
N LYS A 201 -14.83 22.90 6.25
CA LYS A 201 -15.26 22.13 7.42
C LYS A 201 -14.14 21.85 8.42
N ALA A 202 -12.92 22.34 8.15
CA ALA A 202 -11.73 22.08 8.95
C ALA A 202 -11.51 20.57 9.22
N THR A 203 -11.83 19.74 8.24
CA THR A 203 -11.79 18.27 8.32
C THR A 203 -10.38 17.76 8.64
N PHE A 204 -9.35 18.48 8.18
CA PHE A 204 -7.95 18.09 8.33
C PHE A 204 -7.18 18.99 9.30
N GLN A 205 -7.87 19.74 10.16
CA GLN A 205 -7.26 20.70 11.09
C GLN A 205 -6.14 20.10 11.94
N ALA A 206 -6.29 18.84 12.37
CA ALA A 206 -5.28 18.13 13.16
C ALA A 206 -3.95 17.87 12.40
N TYR A 207 -3.93 18.07 11.08
CA TYR A 207 -2.79 17.79 10.20
C TYR A 207 -2.18 19.02 9.55
N TYR A 208 -2.65 20.24 9.84
CA TYR A 208 -2.14 21.45 9.22
C TYR A 208 -0.70 21.81 9.59
N ASP A 209 -0.26 21.40 10.77
CA ASP A 209 1.13 21.46 11.24
C ASP A 209 1.41 20.20 12.05
N PHE A 210 1.66 19.10 11.35
CA PHE A 210 1.81 17.78 11.95
C PHE A 210 3.18 17.21 11.60
N SER A 211 3.88 16.69 12.62
CA SER A 211 5.13 15.97 12.44
C SER A 211 5.19 14.78 13.40
N GLN A 212 5.45 13.59 12.86
CA GLN A 212 5.58 12.37 13.66
C GLN A 212 6.56 11.38 13.00
N PRO A 213 7.30 10.57 13.80
CA PRO A 213 8.10 9.49 13.24
C PRO A 213 7.30 8.54 12.34
N LEU A 214 7.84 8.22 11.17
CA LEU A 214 7.21 7.39 10.14
C LEU A 214 6.73 6.04 10.71
N LYS A 215 7.60 5.38 11.49
CA LYS A 215 7.31 4.09 12.14
C LYS A 215 6.19 4.12 13.20
N ALA A 216 5.82 5.30 13.69
CA ALA A 216 4.85 5.46 14.78
C ALA A 216 3.47 5.91 14.27
N LEU A 217 3.30 6.06 12.96
CA LEU A 217 2.04 6.48 12.37
C LEU A 217 1.02 5.34 12.36
N PRO A 218 -0.15 5.52 13.02
CA PRO A 218 -1.20 4.53 12.97
C PRO A 218 -1.91 4.52 11.59
N PRO A 219 -2.45 3.37 11.16
CA PRO A 219 -3.18 3.21 9.89
C PRO A 219 -4.20 4.31 9.56
N HIS A 220 -5.08 4.66 10.50
CA HIS A 220 -6.13 5.64 10.26
C HIS A 220 -5.59 7.05 9.97
N ARG A 221 -4.42 7.43 10.52
CA ARG A 221 -3.77 8.71 10.21
C ARG A 221 -3.16 8.70 8.82
N ILE A 222 -2.55 7.58 8.41
CA ILE A 222 -2.04 7.41 7.04
C ILE A 222 -3.16 7.62 6.03
N LEU A 223 -4.32 6.98 6.23
CA LEU A 223 -5.48 7.16 5.35
C LEU A 223 -6.02 8.60 5.35
N ALA A 224 -6.08 9.24 6.51
CA ALA A 224 -6.54 10.63 6.61
C ALA A 224 -5.59 11.61 5.91
N ILE A 225 -4.28 11.43 6.08
CA ILE A 225 -3.24 12.23 5.42
C ILE A 225 -3.30 12.02 3.91
N ASN A 226 -3.39 10.76 3.44
CA ASN A 226 -3.53 10.44 2.02
C ASN A 226 -4.78 11.07 1.41
N ARG A 227 -5.91 11.06 2.13
CA ARG A 227 -7.14 11.71 1.68
C ARG A 227 -6.97 13.23 1.56
N GLY A 228 -6.38 13.86 2.57
CA GLY A 228 -6.14 15.32 2.54
C GLY A 228 -5.13 15.74 1.46
N GLU A 229 -4.15 14.90 1.14
CA GLU A 229 -3.25 15.09 0.01
C GLU A 229 -3.97 14.94 -1.34
N HIS A 230 -4.82 13.93 -1.48
CA HIS A 230 -5.62 13.68 -2.68
C HIS A 230 -6.65 14.78 -2.95
N GLU A 231 -7.22 15.38 -1.90
CA GLU A 231 -8.13 16.53 -1.98
C GLU A 231 -7.38 17.87 -2.15
N ASP A 232 -6.07 17.85 -2.38
CA ASP A 232 -5.22 19.04 -2.55
C ASP A 232 -5.24 20.03 -1.36
N ILE A 233 -5.54 19.53 -0.15
CA ILE A 233 -5.56 20.34 1.09
C ILE A 233 -4.23 20.26 1.83
N LEU A 234 -3.61 19.09 1.84
CA LEU A 234 -2.38 18.81 2.57
C LEU A 234 -1.20 18.58 1.61
N LYS A 235 -0.01 18.96 2.06
CA LYS A 235 1.28 18.57 1.48
C LYS A 235 1.98 17.65 2.45
N VAL A 236 2.50 16.53 1.94
CA VAL A 236 3.18 15.50 2.74
C VAL A 236 4.62 15.39 2.29
N ASP A 237 5.56 15.54 3.23
CA ASP A 237 7.00 15.41 2.99
C ASP A 237 7.57 14.37 3.98
N ILE A 238 8.52 13.54 3.54
CA ILE A 238 9.25 12.60 4.42
C ILE A 238 10.63 13.20 4.72
N GLU A 239 10.79 13.74 5.93
CA GLU A 239 12.05 14.34 6.35
C GLU A 239 13.01 13.28 6.90
N ALA A 240 14.14 13.10 6.21
CA ALA A 240 15.23 12.20 6.62
C ALA A 240 16.59 12.92 6.62
N SER A 241 17.56 12.40 7.38
CA SER A 241 18.94 12.94 7.40
C SER A 241 19.70 12.53 6.13
N HIS A 242 19.43 13.21 5.02
CA HIS A 242 20.02 12.89 3.72
C HIS A 242 21.55 12.98 3.70
N GLU A 243 22.14 13.97 4.38
CA GLU A 243 23.60 14.19 4.40
C GLU A 243 24.37 13.02 5.03
N ALA A 244 23.84 12.40 6.09
CA ALA A 244 24.47 11.23 6.71
C ALA A 244 24.51 10.03 5.75
N PHE A 245 23.45 9.83 4.96
CA PHE A 245 23.38 8.75 3.97
C PHE A 245 24.27 9.00 2.77
N ILE A 246 24.29 10.24 2.26
CA ILE A 246 25.21 10.64 1.18
C ILE A 246 26.65 10.40 1.62
N GLY A 247 27.05 10.84 2.82
CA GLY A 247 28.40 10.60 3.33
C GLY A 247 28.75 9.11 3.46
N SER A 248 27.78 8.25 3.81
CA SER A 248 27.98 6.81 3.86
C SER A 248 28.22 6.21 2.46
N LEU A 249 27.43 6.61 1.48
CA LEU A 249 27.60 6.16 0.09
C LEU A 249 28.89 6.71 -0.52
N GLN A 250 29.23 7.96 -0.27
CA GLN A 250 30.50 8.56 -0.69
C GLN A 250 31.69 7.79 -0.11
N ARG A 251 31.69 7.40 1.16
CA ARG A 251 32.76 6.53 1.71
C ARG A 251 32.83 5.16 1.05
N ARG A 252 31.70 4.61 0.61
CA ARG A 252 31.65 3.29 -0.06
C ARG A 252 32.20 3.35 -1.49
N TYR A 253 31.83 4.39 -2.25
CA TYR A 253 32.15 4.49 -3.67
C TYR A 253 33.39 5.35 -3.96
N ALA A 254 33.71 6.32 -3.10
CA ALA A 254 34.76 7.33 -3.28
C ALA A 254 35.58 7.57 -1.99
N PRO A 255 36.31 6.56 -1.48
CA PRO A 255 37.09 6.67 -0.24
C PRO A 255 38.43 7.40 -0.38
N GLY A 256 38.93 7.62 -1.60
CA GLY A 256 40.19 8.30 -1.86
C GLY A 256 40.02 9.82 -1.97
N GLU A 257 41.11 10.52 -2.29
CA GLU A 257 41.13 11.98 -2.53
C GLU A 257 41.53 12.33 -3.97
N GLU A 258 41.48 11.36 -4.89
CA GLU A 258 41.80 11.62 -6.29
C GLU A 258 40.68 12.41 -6.99
N TRP A 259 40.98 12.99 -8.15
CA TRP A 259 39.99 13.73 -8.93
C TRP A 259 38.77 12.86 -9.27
N ALA A 260 38.97 11.55 -9.48
CA ALA A 260 37.90 10.60 -9.75
C ALA A 260 36.98 10.43 -8.54
N ASP A 261 37.52 10.40 -7.31
CA ASP A 261 36.73 10.36 -6.08
C ASP A 261 35.86 11.63 -5.96
N HIS A 262 36.38 12.81 -6.34
CA HIS A 262 35.59 14.03 -6.39
C HIS A 262 34.37 13.89 -7.33
N GLU A 263 34.58 13.40 -8.56
CA GLU A 263 33.50 13.19 -9.52
C GLU A 263 32.47 12.16 -9.05
N LEU A 264 32.95 11.06 -8.44
CA LEU A 264 32.08 10.04 -7.84
C LEU A 264 31.28 10.62 -6.66
N ARG A 265 31.87 11.45 -5.80
CA ARG A 265 31.15 12.08 -4.68
C ARG A 265 30.01 12.97 -5.16
N VAL A 266 30.25 13.75 -6.23
CA VAL A 266 29.24 14.59 -6.87
C VAL A 266 28.14 13.73 -7.48
N ALA A 267 28.49 12.70 -8.26
CA ALA A 267 27.53 11.79 -8.89
C ALA A 267 26.65 11.05 -7.86
N VAL A 268 27.26 10.55 -6.77
CA VAL A 268 26.55 9.84 -5.70
C VAL A 268 25.58 10.78 -4.97
N ALA A 269 25.99 12.01 -4.67
CA ALA A 269 25.13 12.98 -4.00
C ALA A 269 23.92 13.37 -4.88
N ASP A 270 24.15 13.62 -6.17
CA ASP A 270 23.07 13.90 -7.13
C ASP A 270 22.15 12.69 -7.31
N GLY A 271 22.70 11.50 -7.57
CA GLY A 271 21.90 10.27 -7.71
C GLY A 271 21.06 9.97 -6.48
N TYR A 272 21.62 10.19 -5.29
CA TYR A 272 20.89 10.06 -4.04
C TYR A 272 19.69 11.03 -3.98
N LYS A 273 19.93 12.34 -4.16
CA LYS A 273 18.89 13.38 -4.02
C LYS A 273 17.83 13.31 -5.12
N ARG A 274 18.25 13.13 -6.38
CA ARG A 274 17.39 13.21 -7.55
C ARG A 274 16.66 11.91 -7.88
N LEU A 275 17.30 10.75 -7.66
CA LEU A 275 16.77 9.45 -8.10
C LEU A 275 16.35 8.59 -6.91
N LEU A 276 17.20 8.48 -5.90
CA LEU A 276 16.96 7.55 -4.80
C LEU A 276 15.88 8.05 -3.83
N VAL A 277 15.97 9.29 -3.35
CA VAL A 277 14.99 9.85 -2.39
C VAL A 277 13.55 9.77 -2.93
N PRO A 278 13.20 10.28 -4.13
CA PRO A 278 11.82 10.22 -4.60
C PRO A 278 11.34 8.79 -4.88
N ALA A 279 12.24 7.85 -5.17
CA ALA A 279 11.88 6.46 -5.34
C ALA A 279 11.58 5.78 -4.00
N ILE A 280 12.42 6.01 -2.99
CA ILE A 280 12.26 5.43 -1.65
C ILE A 280 11.03 6.00 -0.94
N GLU A 281 10.75 7.30 -1.09
CA GLU A 281 9.54 7.92 -0.56
C GLU A 281 8.28 7.28 -1.14
N ARG A 282 8.23 7.10 -2.47
CA ARG A 282 7.09 6.43 -3.13
C ARG A 282 6.93 4.98 -2.66
N ASP A 283 8.02 4.22 -2.58
CA ASP A 283 8.00 2.83 -2.10
C ASP A 283 7.43 2.76 -0.68
N LEU A 284 7.92 3.60 0.24
CA LEU A 284 7.47 3.64 1.64
C LEU A 284 6.02 4.12 1.79
N ARG A 285 5.61 5.15 1.03
CA ARG A 285 4.22 5.64 1.04
C ARG A 285 3.26 4.58 0.52
N ALA A 286 3.62 3.86 -0.54
CA ALA A 286 2.80 2.78 -1.08
C ALA A 286 2.67 1.62 -0.08
N GLU A 287 3.78 1.21 0.55
CA GLU A 287 3.78 0.18 1.59
C GLU A 287 2.87 0.56 2.77
N LEU A 288 3.03 1.76 3.31
CA LEU A 288 2.22 2.25 4.43
C LEU A 288 0.75 2.35 4.07
N THR A 289 0.45 2.75 2.84
CA THR A 289 -0.94 2.82 2.33
C THR A 289 -1.55 1.43 2.27
N ALA A 290 -0.88 0.46 1.66
CA ALA A 290 -1.36 -0.92 1.58
C ALA A 290 -1.58 -1.54 2.97
N GLN A 291 -0.66 -1.31 3.92
CA GLN A 291 -0.83 -1.74 5.31
C GLN A 291 -2.03 -1.08 5.98
N ALA A 292 -2.23 0.21 5.76
CA ALA A 292 -3.32 0.96 6.36
C ALA A 292 -4.69 0.54 5.81
N GLU A 293 -4.78 0.33 4.49
CA GLU A 293 -5.98 -0.19 3.82
C GLU A 293 -6.33 -1.59 4.31
N GLN A 294 -5.35 -2.50 4.38
CA GLN A 294 -5.57 -3.86 4.87
C GLN A 294 -6.08 -3.87 6.33
N HIS A 295 -5.54 -2.98 7.17
CA HIS A 295 -6.02 -2.82 8.53
C HIS A 295 -7.47 -2.32 8.58
N ALA A 296 -7.81 -1.32 7.76
CA ALA A 296 -9.18 -0.81 7.67
C ALA A 296 -10.16 -1.88 7.16
N LEU A 297 -9.78 -2.65 6.14
CA LEU A 297 -10.58 -3.76 5.62
C LEU A 297 -10.83 -4.84 6.67
N THR A 298 -9.83 -5.15 7.51
CA THR A 298 -9.99 -6.10 8.61
C THR A 298 -11.07 -5.63 9.60
N ILE A 299 -11.07 -4.34 9.95
CA ILE A 299 -12.08 -3.75 10.84
C ILE A 299 -13.46 -3.75 10.17
N PHE A 300 -13.54 -3.36 8.88
CA PHE A 300 -14.81 -3.36 8.14
C PHE A 300 -15.40 -4.75 7.99
N ALA A 301 -14.58 -5.76 7.70
CA ALA A 301 -15.00 -7.15 7.63
C ALA A 301 -15.53 -7.64 8.99
N ALA A 302 -14.85 -7.30 10.10
CA ALA A 302 -15.31 -7.64 11.44
C ALA A 302 -16.66 -6.98 11.77
N ASN A 303 -16.81 -5.69 11.46
CA ASN A 303 -18.06 -4.95 11.66
C ASN A 303 -19.21 -5.53 10.82
N LEU A 304 -18.97 -5.79 9.54
CA LEU A 304 -19.97 -6.39 8.65
C LEU A 304 -20.37 -7.80 9.12
N ARG A 305 -19.40 -8.63 9.52
CA ARG A 305 -19.68 -9.95 10.09
C ARG A 305 -20.57 -9.83 11.33
N GLY A 306 -20.29 -8.87 12.20
CA GLY A 306 -21.12 -8.57 13.37
C GLY A 306 -22.56 -8.24 13.00
N LEU A 307 -22.78 -7.44 11.95
CA LEU A 307 -24.11 -7.12 11.44
C LEU A 307 -24.82 -8.33 10.82
N LEU A 308 -24.13 -9.14 10.02
CA LEU A 308 -24.70 -10.30 9.35
C LEU A 308 -25.08 -11.44 10.31
N LEU A 309 -24.40 -11.55 11.45
CA LEU A 309 -24.65 -12.58 12.46
C LEU A 309 -25.64 -12.16 13.55
N GLN A 310 -26.27 -10.99 13.42
CA GLN A 310 -27.31 -10.57 14.35
C GLN A 310 -28.47 -11.57 14.34
N PRO A 311 -28.99 -11.97 15.52
CA PRO A 311 -30.15 -12.86 15.58
C PRO A 311 -31.35 -12.28 14.83
N PRO A 312 -31.96 -13.02 13.90
CA PRO A 312 -33.10 -12.51 13.14
C PRO A 312 -34.34 -12.40 14.04
N LEU A 313 -35.06 -11.29 13.92
CA LEU A 313 -36.36 -11.09 14.56
C LEU A 313 -37.44 -11.83 13.75
N ARG A 314 -38.04 -12.87 14.33
CA ARG A 314 -39.04 -13.71 13.64
C ARG A 314 -40.45 -13.47 14.15
N GLY A 315 -41.43 -13.56 13.25
CA GLY A 315 -42.85 -13.63 13.60
C GLY A 315 -43.42 -12.34 14.22
N ARG A 316 -42.80 -11.19 13.97
CA ARG A 316 -43.21 -9.89 14.52
C ARG A 316 -43.66 -8.94 13.41
N VAL A 317 -44.67 -8.13 13.67
CA VAL A 317 -45.01 -6.98 12.83
C VAL A 317 -44.06 -5.83 13.17
N VAL A 318 -43.31 -5.34 12.18
CA VAL A 318 -42.24 -4.35 12.37
C VAL A 318 -42.56 -3.07 11.60
N LEU A 319 -42.40 -1.93 12.29
CA LEU A 319 -42.35 -0.61 11.64
C LEU A 319 -40.88 -0.21 11.48
N GLY A 320 -40.39 -0.16 10.25
CA GLY A 320 -39.11 0.44 9.90
C GLY A 320 -39.24 1.95 9.70
N ILE A 321 -38.30 2.70 10.26
CA ILE A 321 -38.21 4.15 10.13
C ILE A 321 -36.82 4.51 9.64
N ASP A 322 -36.75 5.15 8.46
CA ASP A 322 -35.55 5.77 7.91
C ASP A 322 -35.56 7.28 8.21
N PRO A 323 -34.77 7.77 9.18
CA PRO A 323 -34.81 9.16 9.61
C PRO A 323 -34.32 10.17 8.56
N GLY A 324 -34.89 11.37 8.58
CA GLY A 324 -34.40 12.46 7.75
C GLY A 324 -35.02 13.81 8.10
N TYR A 325 -34.22 14.88 8.01
CA TYR A 325 -34.70 16.24 8.24
C TYR A 325 -35.51 16.77 7.04
N ARG A 326 -34.83 17.17 5.95
CA ARG A 326 -35.48 17.83 4.80
C ARG A 326 -36.37 16.88 3.99
N SER A 327 -35.91 15.64 3.81
CA SER A 327 -36.65 14.62 3.06
C SER A 327 -37.69 13.87 3.90
N GLY A 328 -37.87 14.24 5.18
CA GLY A 328 -38.76 13.56 6.13
C GLY A 328 -38.26 12.17 6.56
N CYS A 329 -38.92 11.61 7.58
CA CYS A 329 -38.70 10.24 8.03
C CYS A 329 -39.65 9.31 7.29
N LYS A 330 -39.12 8.30 6.58
CA LYS A 330 -39.89 7.34 5.80
C LYS A 330 -40.25 6.17 6.69
N LEU A 331 -41.51 5.78 6.65
CA LEU A 331 -42.07 4.68 7.43
C LEU A 331 -42.41 3.53 6.48
N ALA A 332 -42.13 2.31 6.91
CA ALA A 332 -42.56 1.09 6.24
C ALA A 332 -42.97 0.03 7.26
N VAL A 333 -44.19 -0.48 7.16
CA VAL A 333 -44.68 -1.57 7.99
C VAL A 333 -44.55 -2.87 7.21
N VAL A 334 -43.98 -3.88 7.86
CA VAL A 334 -43.94 -5.27 7.38
C VAL A 334 -44.58 -6.19 8.39
N ASP A 335 -45.29 -7.21 7.90
CA ASP A 335 -45.91 -8.22 8.76
C ASP A 335 -44.91 -9.28 9.26
N ALA A 336 -45.42 -10.26 10.02
CA ALA A 336 -44.65 -11.36 10.57
C ALA A 336 -43.94 -12.25 9.52
N THR A 337 -44.36 -12.18 8.26
CA THR A 337 -43.77 -12.88 7.10
C THR A 337 -42.87 -12.00 6.25
N SER A 338 -42.59 -10.78 6.72
CA SER A 338 -41.86 -9.73 6.00
C SER A 338 -42.58 -9.19 4.76
N LYS A 339 -43.91 -9.41 4.63
CA LYS A 339 -44.71 -8.80 3.57
C LYS A 339 -44.94 -7.33 3.90
N TYR A 340 -44.70 -6.45 2.93
CA TYR A 340 -45.01 -5.04 3.03
C TYR A 340 -46.52 -4.80 3.18
N LEU A 341 -46.90 -3.95 4.15
CA LEU A 341 -48.28 -3.61 4.47
C LEU A 341 -48.63 -2.16 4.11
N GLU A 342 -47.85 -1.20 4.60
CA GLU A 342 -48.12 0.23 4.43
C GLU A 342 -46.83 1.02 4.54
N GLY A 343 -46.77 2.17 3.88
CA GLY A 343 -45.68 3.14 4.00
C GLY A 343 -46.23 4.54 4.17
N ALA A 344 -45.49 5.38 4.88
CA ALA A 344 -45.89 6.76 5.16
C ALA A 344 -44.67 7.67 5.25
N LEU A 345 -44.91 8.97 5.24
CA LEU A 345 -43.89 9.99 5.41
C LEU A 345 -44.30 10.93 6.56
N ILE A 346 -43.40 11.11 7.52
CA ILE A 346 -43.57 12.08 8.60
C ILE A 346 -42.44 13.10 8.57
N TYR A 347 -42.70 14.29 9.11
CA TYR A 347 -41.70 15.34 9.21
C TYR A 347 -41.51 15.74 10.67
N LEU A 348 -40.25 15.76 11.14
CA LEU A 348 -39.92 16.05 12.54
C LEU A 348 -40.32 17.45 13.00
N HIS A 349 -40.46 18.42 12.08
CA HIS A 349 -40.95 19.77 12.39
C HIS A 349 -42.48 19.84 12.57
N GLN A 350 -43.22 18.78 12.23
CA GLN A 350 -44.69 18.67 12.38
C GLN A 350 -45.02 17.63 13.44
N THR A 351 -44.51 17.83 14.66
CA THR A 351 -44.50 16.85 15.75
C THR A 351 -45.87 16.21 16.00
N GLU A 352 -46.94 17.00 16.16
CA GLU A 352 -48.28 16.47 16.44
C GLU A 352 -48.81 15.58 15.32
N LYS A 353 -48.69 16.02 14.06
CA LYS A 353 -49.10 15.23 12.89
C LYS A 353 -48.28 13.95 12.75
N ALA A 354 -46.98 14.02 13.07
CA ALA A 354 -46.09 12.87 13.06
C ALA A 354 -46.48 11.86 14.15
N ARG A 355 -46.76 12.31 15.38
CA ARG A 355 -47.25 11.48 16.49
C ARG A 355 -48.56 10.78 16.14
N GLU A 356 -49.55 11.53 15.64
CA GLU A 356 -50.82 10.96 15.22
C GLU A 356 -50.66 9.88 14.16
N THR A 357 -49.82 10.14 13.15
CA THR A 357 -49.56 9.19 12.06
C THR A 357 -48.92 7.92 12.58
N LEU A 358 -47.90 8.03 13.44
CA LEU A 358 -47.25 6.90 14.09
C LEU A 358 -48.24 6.08 14.92
N LEU A 359 -49.06 6.74 15.75
CA LEU A 359 -50.03 6.07 16.62
C LEU A 359 -51.09 5.32 15.80
N LYS A 360 -51.64 5.96 14.76
CA LYS A 360 -52.61 5.36 13.82
C LYS A 360 -52.05 4.10 13.15
N ILE A 361 -50.83 4.17 12.63
CA ILE A 361 -50.17 3.03 11.97
C ILE A 361 -49.88 1.90 12.97
N CYS A 362 -49.33 2.24 14.13
CA CYS A 362 -48.99 1.27 15.17
C CYS A 362 -50.22 0.52 15.71
N GLN A 363 -51.37 1.18 15.82
CA GLN A 363 -52.63 0.57 16.24
C GLN A 363 -53.24 -0.27 15.12
N ARG A 364 -53.32 0.26 13.90
CA ARG A 364 -53.94 -0.42 12.75
C ARG A 364 -53.34 -1.79 12.46
N TRP A 365 -52.00 -1.87 12.47
CA TRP A 365 -51.29 -3.10 12.12
C TRP A 365 -50.81 -3.91 13.31
N GLY A 366 -51.09 -3.46 14.54
CA GLY A 366 -50.61 -4.13 15.75
C GLY A 366 -49.09 -4.22 15.79
N VAL A 367 -48.38 -3.14 15.44
CA VAL A 367 -46.91 -3.09 15.41
C VAL A 367 -46.34 -3.48 16.77
N GLN A 368 -45.38 -4.41 16.76
CA GLN A 368 -44.75 -4.96 17.96
C GLN A 368 -43.31 -4.48 18.15
N VAL A 369 -42.62 -4.15 17.06
CA VAL A 369 -41.24 -3.65 17.06
C VAL A 369 -41.12 -2.45 16.13
N ILE A 370 -40.37 -1.44 16.57
CA ILE A 370 -40.02 -0.28 15.76
C ILE A 370 -38.51 -0.30 15.54
N ALA A 371 -38.07 -0.39 14.28
CA ALA A 371 -36.68 -0.35 13.88
C ALA A 371 -36.35 1.04 13.34
N ILE A 372 -35.38 1.73 13.95
CA ILE A 372 -34.99 3.09 13.58
C ILE A 372 -33.58 3.05 12.99
N GLY A 373 -33.40 3.60 11.79
CA GLY A 373 -32.08 3.76 11.18
C GLY A 373 -31.18 4.67 12.01
N ASN A 374 -29.89 4.36 12.11
CA ASN A 374 -28.91 5.13 12.90
C ASN A 374 -28.27 6.30 12.11
N GLY A 375 -28.95 6.79 11.08
CA GLY A 375 -28.48 7.86 10.21
C GLY A 375 -28.75 9.27 10.75
N THR A 376 -28.74 10.25 9.84
CA THR A 376 -29.05 11.66 10.12
C THR A 376 -30.45 11.82 10.70
N ALA A 377 -30.62 12.62 11.76
CA ALA A 377 -31.89 12.83 12.47
C ALA A 377 -32.43 11.63 13.27
N SER A 378 -31.60 10.59 13.48
CA SER A 378 -31.99 9.38 14.23
C SER A 378 -32.33 9.68 15.68
N ARG A 379 -31.56 10.53 16.37
CA ARG A 379 -31.76 10.87 17.78
C ARG A 379 -33.10 11.58 18.03
N GLU A 380 -33.47 12.53 17.18
CA GLU A 380 -34.74 13.24 17.26
C GLU A 380 -35.92 12.33 16.89
N THR A 381 -35.72 11.44 15.92
CA THR A 381 -36.71 10.42 15.56
C THR A 381 -36.95 9.43 16.70
N GLU A 382 -35.89 8.99 17.38
CA GLU A 382 -35.97 8.14 18.55
C GLU A 382 -36.74 8.82 19.69
N ALA A 383 -36.45 10.09 19.97
CA ALA A 383 -37.18 10.87 20.98
C ALA A 383 -38.69 10.93 20.67
N LEU A 384 -39.05 11.24 19.42
CA LEU A 384 -40.45 11.26 18.96
C LEU A 384 -41.13 9.89 19.13
N VAL A 385 -40.46 8.81 18.73
CA VAL A 385 -41.01 7.44 18.86
C VAL A 385 -41.18 7.06 20.33
N ALA A 386 -40.22 7.39 21.18
CA ALA A 386 -40.28 7.10 22.61
C ALA A 386 -41.46 7.82 23.29
N GLU A 387 -41.75 9.06 22.90
CA GLU A 387 -42.94 9.78 23.37
C GLU A 387 -44.23 9.08 22.94
N VAL A 388 -44.34 8.66 21.68
CA VAL A 388 -45.52 7.93 21.17
C VAL A 388 -45.72 6.61 21.91
N ILE A 389 -44.64 5.90 22.25
CA ILE A 389 -44.72 4.66 23.04
C ILE A 389 -45.22 4.94 24.46
N ARG A 390 -44.81 6.05 25.10
CA ARG A 390 -45.27 6.42 26.45
C ARG A 390 -46.73 6.88 26.51
N MET A 391 -47.27 7.37 25.39
CA MET A 391 -48.66 7.82 25.29
C MET A 391 -49.65 6.66 25.05
N ARG A 392 -49.14 5.48 24.70
CA ARG A 392 -49.90 4.26 24.44
C ARG A 392 -50.02 3.44 25.72
#